data_AF-A0A9E2KIZ5-F1
#
_entry.id   AF-A0A9E2KIZ5-F1
#
_cell.length_a   1.000
_cell.length_b   1.000
_cell.length_c   1.000
_cell.angle_alpha   90.00
_cell.angle_beta   90.00
_cell.angle_gamma   90.00
#
_symmetry.space_group_name_H-M   'P 1'
#
loop_
_entity.id
_entity.type
_entity.pdbx_description
1 polymer ?
#
loop_
_entity_poly.entity_id
_entity_poly.type
_entity_poly.pdbx_seq_one_letter_code
_entity_poly.pdbx_strand_id
1 'polypeptide(L)'
;VKYAFQMKQIMRERDFLGIDWKNGGITLANPQSHVVYCVLDTRYEFLLTDTQLRNNIPFVKIKVAFASDLTDAENLKRQEDGLRWLLEKHLGYKTFETTADFKTLPEDASIVETYGNETTRAALLHFKDNDFHEECYYIIAEPK
;
A
#
# COMPACT_ATOMS: atom_id res chain seq x y z
N VAL A 1 -33.19 -21.75 25.67
CA VAL A 1 -32.23 -22.00 24.57
C VAL A 1 -30.88 -21.39 24.96
N LYS A 2 -29.82 -22.18 25.11
CA LYS A 2 -28.46 -21.67 25.39
C LYS A 2 -27.77 -21.44 24.05
N TYR A 3 -27.56 -20.18 23.68
CA TYR A 3 -26.73 -19.84 22.54
C TYR A 3 -25.27 -19.93 22.96
N ALA A 4 -24.53 -20.88 22.39
CA ALA A 4 -23.09 -20.93 22.50
C ALA A 4 -22.51 -20.15 21.31
N PHE A 5 -21.83 -19.04 21.60
CA PHE A 5 -21.06 -18.31 20.60
C PHE A 5 -19.60 -18.77 20.69
N GLN A 6 -19.06 -19.25 19.58
CA GLN A 6 -17.66 -19.62 19.47
C GLN A 6 -16.94 -18.53 18.67
N MET A 7 -16.07 -17.77 19.34
CA MET A 7 -15.24 -16.76 18.69
C MET A 7 -13.91 -17.41 18.29
N LYS A 8 -13.61 -17.43 16.99
CA LYS A 8 -12.33 -17.90 16.47
C LYS A 8 -11.45 -16.69 16.18
N GLN A 9 -10.48 -16.44 17.05
CA GLN A 9 -9.45 -15.43 16.83
C GLN A 9 -8.24 -16.08 16.17
N ILE A 10 -7.86 -15.63 14.98
CA ILE A 10 -6.66 -16.09 14.28
C ILE A 10 -5.60 -15.02 14.47
N MET A 11 -4.57 -15.33 15.26
CA MET A 11 -3.37 -14.50 15.36
C MET A 11 -2.52 -14.75 14.13
N ARG A 12 -2.15 -13.68 13.42
CA ARG A 12 -1.25 -13.73 12.27
C ARG A 12 -0.01 -12.92 12.61
N GLU A 13 1.15 -13.43 12.23
CA GLU A 13 2.34 -12.59 12.19
C GLU A 13 2.02 -11.41 11.26
N ARG A 14 2.23 -10.20 11.77
CA ARG A 14 2.02 -8.99 10.98
C ARG A 14 3.16 -8.94 9.99
N ASP A 15 2.85 -9.29 8.75
CA ASP A 15 3.69 -9.00 7.60
C ASP A 15 3.60 -7.48 7.29
N PHE A 16 3.36 -7.09 6.04
CA PHE A 16 3.14 -5.71 5.66
C PHE A 16 1.67 -5.32 5.84
N LEU A 17 1.40 -4.36 6.74
CA LEU A 17 0.06 -3.82 7.02
C LEU A 17 -1.03 -4.86 7.38
N GLY A 18 -0.64 -6.09 7.70
CA GLY A 18 -1.57 -7.19 7.97
C GLY A 18 -2.28 -7.74 6.73
N ILE A 19 -1.72 -7.52 5.53
CA ILE A 19 -2.27 -8.04 4.27
C ILE A 19 -2.15 -9.56 4.24
N ASP A 20 -3.23 -10.24 3.86
CA ASP A 20 -3.24 -11.68 3.59
C ASP A 20 -3.36 -11.94 2.09
N TRP A 21 -2.21 -12.15 1.45
CA TRP A 21 -2.13 -12.43 0.02
C TRP A 21 -2.81 -13.74 -0.39
N LYS A 22 -2.95 -14.71 0.53
CA LYS A 22 -3.51 -16.03 0.24
C LYS A 22 -5.04 -16.02 0.24
N ASN A 23 -5.65 -15.33 1.20
CA ASN A 23 -7.12 -15.25 1.29
C ASN A 23 -7.69 -13.92 0.78
N GLY A 24 -6.84 -13.04 0.23
CA GLY A 24 -7.22 -11.83 -0.52
C GLY A 24 -7.75 -10.68 0.34
N GLY A 25 -7.79 -10.82 1.65
CA GLY A 25 -8.36 -9.82 2.56
C GLY A 25 -7.31 -9.02 3.29
N ILE A 26 -7.35 -7.69 3.15
CA ILE A 26 -6.99 -6.83 4.28
C ILE A 26 -8.06 -7.12 5.34
N THR A 27 -7.73 -7.88 6.38
CA THR A 27 -8.74 -8.25 7.39
C THR A 27 -9.04 -7.03 8.26
N LEU A 28 -9.93 -6.16 7.79
CA LEU A 28 -10.50 -5.06 8.56
C LEU A 28 -12.02 -5.14 8.44
N ALA A 29 -12.68 -5.07 9.58
CA ALA A 29 -14.06 -5.50 9.80
C ALA A 29 -15.15 -4.61 9.13
N ASN A 30 -14.87 -3.91 8.03
CA ASN A 30 -15.82 -3.01 7.38
C ASN A 30 -15.81 -3.11 5.84
N PRO A 31 -16.82 -3.75 5.21
CA PRO A 31 -16.86 -3.98 3.76
C PRO A 31 -17.34 -2.78 2.90
N GLN A 32 -17.51 -1.58 3.48
CA GLN A 32 -18.02 -0.40 2.75
C GLN A 32 -16.98 0.71 2.50
N SER A 33 -15.74 0.56 2.99
CA SER A 33 -14.68 1.55 2.81
C SER A 33 -13.67 1.08 1.75
N HIS A 34 -13.78 1.60 0.52
CA HIS A 34 -12.85 1.30 -0.59
C HIS A 34 -11.42 1.81 -0.39
N VAL A 35 -11.20 2.56 0.69
CA VAL A 35 -9.92 3.12 1.12
C VAL A 35 -9.87 3.06 2.64
N VAL A 36 -8.81 2.47 3.20
CA VAL A 36 -8.56 2.46 4.63
C VAL A 36 -7.71 3.66 5.00
N TYR A 37 -8.24 4.48 5.91
CA TYR A 37 -7.51 5.56 6.58
C TYR A 37 -6.71 4.98 7.74
N CYS A 38 -5.39 5.03 7.62
CA CYS A 38 -4.49 4.47 8.63
C CYS A 38 -3.53 5.56 9.13
N VAL A 39 -3.81 6.10 10.32
CA VAL A 39 -2.87 6.92 11.09
C VAL A 39 -1.89 5.95 11.76
N LEU A 40 -0.94 5.43 10.98
CA LEU A 40 0.14 4.57 11.49
C LEU A 40 1.24 5.37 12.21
N ASP A 41 1.16 6.70 12.12
CA ASP A 41 2.02 7.71 12.73
C ASP A 41 1.20 9.00 12.94
N THR A 42 1.59 9.89 13.85
CA THR A 42 0.93 11.19 14.05
C THR A 42 1.16 12.17 12.89
N ARG A 43 2.00 11.81 11.91
CA ARG A 43 2.49 12.71 10.85
C ARG A 43 1.86 12.45 9.47
N TYR A 44 1.51 11.21 9.17
CA TYR A 44 1.03 10.82 7.85
C TYR A 44 -0.29 10.07 7.94
N GLU A 45 -1.18 10.40 7.01
CA GLU A 45 -2.43 9.70 6.82
C GLU A 45 -2.30 8.90 5.53
N PHE A 46 -2.41 7.58 5.64
CA PHE A 46 -2.28 6.68 4.49
C PHE A 46 -3.66 6.24 3.99
N LEU A 47 -3.77 6.16 2.68
CA LEU A 47 -4.92 5.69 1.92
C LEU A 47 -4.54 4.37 1.26
N LEU A 48 -5.03 3.25 1.81
CA LEU A 48 -4.80 1.90 1.28
C LEU A 48 -6.06 1.42 0.54
N THR A 49 -5.94 1.04 -0.73
CA THR A 49 -7.07 0.44 -1.47
C THR A 49 -7.35 -0.97 -0.97
N ASP A 50 -8.58 -1.43 -1.20
CA ASP A 50 -8.88 -2.87 -1.18
C ASP A 50 -7.91 -3.65 -2.09
N THR A 51 -7.75 -4.95 -1.82
CA THR A 51 -6.99 -5.85 -2.69
C THR A 51 -7.60 -5.87 -4.08
N GLN A 52 -6.80 -5.49 -5.08
CA GLN A 52 -7.15 -5.51 -6.50
C GLN A 52 -6.45 -6.66 -7.20
N LEU A 53 -6.91 -7.02 -8.40
CA LEU A 53 -6.29 -8.04 -9.23
C LEU A 53 -5.77 -7.43 -10.53
N ARG A 54 -4.52 -7.74 -10.88
CA ARG A 54 -3.95 -7.49 -12.21
C ARG A 54 -3.13 -8.71 -12.60
N ASN A 55 -3.28 -9.18 -13.83
CA ASN A 55 -2.60 -10.40 -14.30
C ASN A 55 -2.82 -11.62 -13.40
N ASN A 56 -4.01 -11.72 -12.78
CA ASN A 56 -4.37 -12.75 -11.80
C ASN A 56 -3.49 -12.76 -10.52
N ILE A 57 -2.80 -11.66 -10.23
CA ILE A 57 -2.00 -11.45 -9.01
C ILE A 57 -2.68 -10.38 -8.15
N PRO A 58 -2.86 -10.62 -6.84
CA PRO A 58 -3.40 -9.62 -5.93
C PRO A 58 -2.37 -8.52 -5.68
N PHE A 59 -2.82 -7.28 -5.64
CA PHE A 59 -2.00 -6.14 -5.25
C PHE A 59 -2.82 -5.11 -4.48
N VAL A 60 -2.14 -4.25 -3.75
CA VAL A 60 -2.75 -3.06 -3.13
C VAL A 60 -2.03 -1.81 -3.60
N LYS A 61 -2.76 -0.69 -3.62
CA LYS A 61 -2.21 0.63 -3.86
C LYS A 61 -2.26 1.43 -2.57
N ILE A 62 -1.16 2.07 -2.20
CA ILE A 62 -1.07 2.94 -1.03
C ILE A 62 -0.69 4.35 -1.45
N LYS A 63 -1.43 5.33 -0.96
CA LYS A 63 -1.14 6.76 -1.12
C LYS A 63 -1.04 7.42 0.25
N VAL A 64 -0.50 8.64 0.26
CA VAL A 64 -0.65 9.57 1.39
C VAL A 64 -1.82 10.49 1.07
N ALA A 65 -2.68 10.73 2.05
CA ALA A 65 -3.82 11.64 1.92
C ALA A 65 -3.35 13.07 1.67
N PHE A 66 -4.05 13.76 0.78
CA PHE A 66 -3.81 15.15 0.44
C PHE A 66 -4.13 16.06 1.64
N ALA A 67 -3.23 16.99 1.93
CA ALA A 67 -3.41 17.98 2.98
C ALA A 67 -3.81 19.32 2.33
N SER A 68 -5.03 19.78 2.59
CA SER A 68 -5.59 20.97 1.93
C SER A 68 -4.98 22.30 2.38
N ASP A 69 -4.19 22.28 3.46
CA ASP A 69 -3.43 23.41 3.98
C ASP A 69 -2.02 23.53 3.35
N LEU A 70 -1.62 22.57 2.52
CA LEU A 70 -0.32 22.55 1.83
C LEU A 70 -0.48 22.87 0.34
N THR A 71 0.56 23.47 -0.25
CA THR A 71 0.68 23.62 -1.71
C THR A 71 0.88 22.26 -2.41
N ASP A 72 0.70 22.20 -3.72
CA ASP A 72 0.89 20.96 -4.49
C ASP A 72 2.32 20.42 -4.37
N ALA A 73 3.32 21.30 -4.43
CA ALA A 73 4.73 20.91 -4.27
C ALA A 73 5.03 20.37 -2.86
N GLU A 74 4.43 20.96 -1.82
CA GLU A 74 4.54 20.47 -0.45
C GLU A 74 3.82 19.14 -0.26
N ASN A 75 2.64 18.98 -0.86
CA ASN A 75 1.90 17.72 -0.87
C ASN A 75 2.68 16.61 -1.59
N LEU A 76 3.27 16.92 -2.74
CA LEU A 76 4.06 15.95 -3.51
C LEU A 76 5.27 15.46 -2.70
N LYS A 77 6.01 16.37 -2.07
CA LYS A 77 7.11 16.02 -1.16
C LYS A 77 6.61 15.22 0.05
N ARG A 78 5.48 15.62 0.63
CA ARG A 78 4.87 14.90 1.75
C ARG A 78 4.46 13.47 1.38
N GLN A 79 3.97 13.26 0.16
CA GLN A 79 3.65 11.93 -0.35
C GLN A 79 4.89 11.07 -0.44
N GLU A 80 5.95 11.57 -1.07
CA GLU A 80 7.22 10.86 -1.20
C GLU A 80 7.80 10.46 0.17
N ASP A 81 7.91 11.43 1.09
CA ASP A 81 8.47 11.23 2.43
C ASP A 81 7.62 10.25 3.26
N GLY A 82 6.30 10.38 3.22
CA GLY A 82 5.39 9.52 3.97
C GLY A 82 5.42 8.08 3.48
N LEU A 83 5.43 7.87 2.16
CA LEU A 83 5.48 6.53 1.57
C LEU A 83 6.83 5.86 1.82
N ARG A 84 7.94 6.61 1.70
CA ARG A 84 9.28 6.10 2.04
C ARG A 84 9.35 5.69 3.51
N TRP A 85 8.87 6.55 4.42
CA TRP A 85 8.80 6.24 5.84
C TRP A 85 8.00 4.95 6.10
N LEU A 86 6.85 4.77 5.43
CA LEU A 86 6.01 3.58 5.58
C LEU A 86 6.77 2.30 5.18
N LEU A 87 7.45 2.34 4.04
CA LEU A 87 8.22 1.21 3.51
C LEU A 87 9.40 0.86 4.42
N GLU A 88 10.20 1.86 4.82
CA GLU A 88 11.33 1.66 5.74
C GLU A 88 10.85 1.12 7.08
N LYS A 89 9.72 1.61 7.60
CA LYS A 89 9.19 1.19 8.91
C LYS A 89 8.68 -0.24 8.92
N HIS A 90 8.07 -0.70 7.84
CA HIS A 90 7.31 -1.96 7.83
C HIS A 90 7.90 -3.07 6.95
N LEU A 91 8.74 -2.74 5.96
CA LEU A 91 9.47 -3.71 5.13
C LEU A 91 10.98 -3.71 5.42
N GLY A 92 11.49 -2.66 6.06
CA GLY A 92 12.87 -2.59 6.55
C GLY A 92 13.85 -2.15 5.47
N TYR A 93 14.18 -3.02 4.53
CA TYR A 93 15.31 -2.81 3.61
C TYR A 93 14.88 -2.55 2.17
N LYS A 94 15.60 -1.62 1.52
CA LYS A 94 15.51 -1.44 0.08
C LYS A 94 15.97 -2.71 -0.63
N THR A 95 15.28 -3.07 -1.70
CA THR A 95 15.66 -4.12 -2.63
C THR A 95 16.22 -3.50 -3.91
N PHE A 96 16.65 -4.35 -4.84
CA PHE A 96 17.14 -3.95 -6.17
C PHE A 96 16.26 -4.55 -7.27
N GLU A 97 14.99 -4.81 -6.95
CA GLU A 97 14.00 -5.32 -7.90
C GLU A 97 13.67 -4.25 -8.94
N THR A 98 13.41 -4.71 -10.16
CA THR A 98 13.12 -3.92 -11.36
C THR A 98 11.67 -4.10 -11.78
N THR A 99 11.21 -3.37 -12.80
CA THR A 99 9.83 -3.51 -13.30
C THR A 99 9.49 -4.93 -13.75
N ALA A 100 10.47 -5.71 -14.23
CA ALA A 100 10.28 -7.09 -14.65
C ALA A 100 9.99 -8.06 -13.49
N ASP A 101 10.38 -7.70 -12.26
CA ASP A 101 10.15 -8.49 -11.06
C ASP A 101 8.72 -8.33 -10.52
N PHE A 102 7.99 -7.32 -10.99
CA PHE A 102 6.61 -7.06 -10.58
C PHE A 102 5.63 -7.48 -11.66
N LYS A 103 4.54 -8.10 -11.25
CA LYS A 103 3.47 -8.56 -12.16
C LYS A 103 2.29 -7.61 -12.24
N THR A 104 2.21 -6.63 -11.32
CA THR A 104 1.05 -5.74 -11.20
C THR A 104 1.37 -4.26 -11.43
N LEU A 105 2.62 -3.90 -11.74
CA LEU A 105 2.95 -2.52 -12.10
C LEU A 105 2.23 -2.07 -13.39
N PRO A 106 1.89 -0.77 -13.52
CA PRO A 106 1.54 -0.17 -14.80
C PRO A 106 2.66 -0.34 -15.84
N GLU A 107 2.31 -0.38 -17.13
CA GLU A 107 3.28 -0.58 -18.22
C GLU A 107 4.34 0.53 -18.29
N ASP A 108 3.97 1.75 -17.90
CA ASP A 108 4.78 2.97 -17.90
C ASP A 108 5.27 3.37 -16.49
N ALA A 109 5.26 2.42 -15.54
CA ALA A 109 5.63 2.71 -14.16
C ALA A 109 7.09 3.15 -14.02
N SER A 110 7.29 4.35 -13.46
CA SER A 110 8.60 4.85 -13.06
C SER A 110 8.88 4.47 -11.61
N ILE A 111 9.68 3.42 -11.40
CA ILE A 111 10.14 3.01 -10.07
C ILE A 111 11.14 4.03 -9.52
N VAL A 112 10.88 4.51 -8.31
CA VAL A 112 11.80 5.34 -7.52
C VAL A 112 12.67 4.44 -6.67
N GLU A 113 12.04 3.57 -5.88
CA GLU A 113 12.69 2.64 -4.94
C GLU A 113 11.85 1.36 -4.81
N THR A 114 12.51 0.24 -4.52
CA THR A 114 11.85 -1.03 -4.20
C THR A 114 12.22 -1.49 -2.79
N TYR A 115 11.29 -2.20 -2.16
CA TYR A 115 11.38 -2.74 -0.82
C TYR A 115 10.71 -4.10 -0.78
N GLY A 116 11.09 -4.94 0.17
CA GLY A 116 10.41 -6.21 0.33
C GLY A 116 10.96 -7.06 1.46
N ASN A 117 10.21 -8.09 1.79
CA ASN A 117 10.57 -9.10 2.77
C ASN A 117 10.35 -10.50 2.19
N GLU A 118 10.01 -11.50 3.01
CA GLU A 118 9.81 -12.87 2.55
C GLU A 118 8.53 -13.07 1.75
N THR A 119 7.49 -12.28 2.02
CA THR A 119 6.12 -12.51 1.53
C THR A 119 5.58 -11.36 0.69
N THR A 120 6.12 -10.16 0.84
CA THR A 120 5.68 -8.95 0.14
C THR A 120 6.84 -8.29 -0.60
N ARG A 121 6.60 -7.87 -1.84
CA ARG A 121 7.43 -6.89 -2.56
C ARG A 121 6.62 -5.61 -2.79
N ALA A 122 7.28 -4.46 -2.73
CA ALA A 122 6.65 -3.16 -2.88
C ALA A 122 7.53 -2.21 -3.68
N ALA A 123 6.93 -1.45 -4.58
CA ALA A 123 7.58 -0.41 -5.36
C ALA A 123 6.98 0.96 -5.01
N LEU A 124 7.84 1.90 -4.65
CA LEU A 124 7.50 3.33 -4.65
C LEU A 124 7.60 3.83 -6.09
N LEU A 125 6.48 4.34 -6.60
CA LEU A 125 6.34 4.83 -7.97
C LEU A 125 6.15 6.33 -7.99
N HIS A 126 6.72 6.95 -9.01
CA HIS A 126 6.47 8.34 -9.36
C HIS A 126 5.65 8.37 -10.65
N PHE A 127 4.46 8.96 -10.57
CA PHE A 127 3.66 9.24 -11.75
C PHE A 127 3.77 10.71 -12.08
N LYS A 128 4.29 11.00 -13.26
CA LYS A 128 4.31 12.35 -13.82
C LYS A 128 2.89 12.71 -14.26
N ASP A 129 2.55 13.97 -14.09
CA ASP A 129 1.25 14.50 -14.50
C ASP A 129 0.97 14.20 -15.98
N ASN A 130 -0.33 14.08 -16.28
CA ASN A 130 -0.83 14.02 -17.64
C ASN A 130 -2.13 14.81 -17.75
N ASP A 131 -2.75 14.79 -18.94
CA ASP A 131 -3.98 15.54 -19.24
C ASP A 131 -5.17 15.20 -18.29
N PHE A 132 -5.10 14.09 -17.56
CA PHE A 132 -6.19 13.58 -16.73
C PHE A 132 -5.86 13.47 -15.23
N HIS A 133 -4.58 13.46 -14.87
CA HIS A 133 -4.12 13.12 -13.53
C HIS A 133 -2.93 13.97 -13.12
N GLU A 134 -2.99 14.49 -11.90
CA GLU A 134 -1.89 15.24 -11.27
C GLU A 134 -0.69 14.32 -10.96
N GLU A 135 0.49 14.94 -10.93
CA GLU A 135 1.72 14.31 -10.49
C GLU A 135 1.57 13.77 -9.06
N CYS A 136 1.98 12.52 -8.82
CA CYS A 136 1.88 11.94 -7.49
C CYS A 136 2.87 10.80 -7.24
N TYR A 137 3.11 10.52 -5.96
CA TYR A 137 3.78 9.31 -5.50
C TYR A 137 2.77 8.31 -4.92
N TYR A 138 2.99 7.03 -5.18
CA TYR A 138 2.21 5.94 -4.58
C TYR A 138 3.01 4.65 -4.54
N ILE A 139 2.57 3.71 -3.70
CA ILE A 139 3.13 2.37 -3.61
C ILE A 139 2.22 1.38 -4.32
N ILE A 140 2.82 0.43 -5.04
CA ILE A 140 2.20 -0.86 -5.36
C ILE A 140 2.90 -1.94 -4.55
N ALA A 141 2.13 -2.74 -3.82
CA ALA A 141 2.62 -3.92 -3.12
C ALA A 141 1.89 -5.17 -3.63
N GLU A 142 2.64 -6.25 -3.85
CA GLU A 142 2.15 -7.53 -4.35
C GLU A 142 2.87 -8.68 -3.62
N PRO A 143 2.33 -9.92 -3.64
CA PRO A 143 3.01 -11.06 -3.04
C PRO A 143 4.35 -11.33 -3.74
N LYS A 144 5.31 -11.83 -2.95
CA LYS A 144 6.60 -12.26 -3.48
C LYS A 144 6.52 -13.59 -4.22
#